data_AF-A0A9R1RZ61-F1
#
_entry.id   AF-A0A9R1RZ61-F1
#
_cell.length_a   1.000
_cell.length_b   1.000
_cell.length_c   1.000
_cell.angle_alpha   90.00
_cell.angle_beta   90.00
_cell.angle_gamma   90.00
#
_symmetry.space_group_name_H-M   'P 1'
#
loop_
_entity.id
_entity.type
_entity.pdbx_description
1 polymer ?
#
loop_
_entity_poly.entity_id
_entity_poly.type
_entity_poly.pdbx_seq_one_letter_code
_entity_poly.pdbx_strand_id
1 'polypeptide(L)'
;MEFVLALVEQLYGKEKVEQIAKPMLVRYEGGYSMNELNSVQWHCSGTPKVLLPLGNGIEEMEAIIIVDALRRANADVVVASAEDGVVVTARHGTRIVADVMLDEAADRAPFDLIIVPGGMPGAKTLGGCEQLVALLKKQAEANRPYGAIGAATAHVLEPHGLLKVRAELPGTYSNPLTARRR
;
A
#
# COMPACT_ATOMS: atom_id res chain seq x y z
N MET A 1 -5.62 -8.61 -6.08
CA MET A 1 -6.07 -9.60 -5.06
C MET A 1 -4.89 -10.32 -4.43
N GLU A 2 -4.04 -10.98 -5.21
CA GLU A 2 -2.88 -11.74 -4.71
C GLU A 2 -1.95 -10.90 -3.82
N PHE A 3 -1.65 -9.66 -4.24
CA PHE A 3 -0.86 -8.70 -3.46
C PHE A 3 -1.41 -8.47 -2.04
N VAL A 4 -2.72 -8.25 -1.90
CA VAL A 4 -3.30 -7.98 -0.58
C VAL A 4 -3.36 -9.24 0.28
N LEU A 5 -3.56 -10.41 -0.31
CA LEU A 5 -3.50 -11.66 0.44
C LEU A 5 -2.10 -11.93 0.98
N ALA A 6 -1.05 -11.63 0.21
CA ALA A 6 0.33 -11.66 0.69
C ALA A 6 0.56 -10.64 1.82
N LEU A 7 -0.06 -9.46 1.75
CA LEU A 7 0.01 -8.46 2.81
C LEU A 7 -0.67 -8.94 4.11
N VAL A 8 -1.84 -9.57 3.99
CA VAL A 8 -2.54 -10.18 5.13
C VAL A 8 -1.75 -11.34 5.72
N GLU A 9 -1.13 -12.17 4.88
CA GLU A 9 -0.23 -13.24 5.34
C GLU A 9 0.94 -12.65 6.14
N GLN A 10 1.52 -11.55 5.67
CA GLN A 10 2.66 -10.91 6.32
C GLN A 10 2.30 -10.30 7.68
N LEU A 11 1.08 -9.76 7.83
CA LEU A 11 0.62 -9.13 9.07
C LEU A 11 0.06 -10.13 10.09
N TYR A 12 -0.60 -11.18 9.64
CA TYR A 12 -1.41 -12.07 10.50
C TYR A 12 -1.11 -13.57 10.33
N GLY A 13 -0.32 -13.96 9.33
CA GLY A 13 -0.06 -15.36 8.98
C GLY A 13 -1.11 -15.99 8.06
N LYS A 14 -0.79 -17.19 7.56
CA LYS A 14 -1.58 -17.92 6.56
C LYS A 14 -3.00 -18.23 7.00
N GLU A 15 -3.20 -18.56 8.27
CA GLU A 15 -4.53 -18.90 8.79
C GLU A 15 -5.53 -17.75 8.60
N LYS A 16 -5.09 -16.50 8.79
CA LYS A 16 -5.93 -15.33 8.59
C LYS A 16 -6.31 -15.15 7.12
N VAL A 17 -5.39 -15.44 6.19
CA VAL A 17 -5.66 -15.39 4.75
C VAL A 17 -6.78 -16.35 4.38
N GLU A 18 -6.72 -17.59 4.86
CA GLU A 18 -7.76 -18.60 4.60
C GLU A 18 -9.13 -18.17 5.15
N GLN A 19 -9.15 -17.56 6.34
CA GLN A 19 -10.37 -17.02 6.96
C GLN A 19 -11.04 -15.94 6.11
N ILE A 20 -10.26 -15.02 5.50
CA ILE A 20 -10.81 -13.92 4.70
C ILE A 20 -11.03 -14.27 3.22
N ALA A 21 -10.27 -15.21 2.66
CA ALA A 21 -10.34 -15.55 1.23
C ALA A 21 -11.67 -16.21 0.86
N LYS A 22 -12.19 -17.08 1.74
CA LYS A 22 -13.47 -17.78 1.54
C LYS A 22 -14.65 -16.82 1.36
N PRO A 23 -14.93 -15.84 2.26
CA PRO A 23 -16.01 -14.89 2.06
C PRO A 23 -15.77 -13.92 0.90
N MET A 24 -14.53 -13.76 0.44
CA MET A 24 -14.21 -12.97 -0.78
C MET A 24 -14.42 -13.77 -2.08
N LEU A 25 -14.81 -15.06 -2.01
CA LEU A 25 -14.92 -15.98 -3.15
C LEU A 25 -13.61 -16.12 -3.94
N VAL A 26 -12.47 -15.95 -3.27
CA VAL A 26 -11.13 -16.06 -3.86
C VAL A 26 -10.51 -17.39 -3.43
N ARG A 27 -9.93 -18.12 -4.38
CA ARG A 27 -9.05 -19.26 -4.07
C ARG A 27 -7.65 -18.73 -3.79
N TYR A 28 -7.15 -18.95 -2.58
CA TYR A 28 -5.76 -18.70 -2.26
C TYR A 28 -4.94 -19.95 -2.57
N GLU A 29 -4.20 -19.92 -3.68
CA GLU A 29 -3.13 -20.87 -3.94
C GLU A 29 -1.85 -20.24 -3.38
N GLY A 30 -1.35 -20.73 -2.26
CA GLY A 30 -0.12 -20.18 -1.66
C GLY A 30 1.05 -20.13 -2.65
N GLY A 31 2.01 -19.23 -2.43
CA GLY A 31 3.16 -19.06 -3.31
C GLY A 31 3.26 -17.70 -3.99
N TYR A 32 2.34 -16.78 -3.69
CA TYR A 32 2.47 -15.37 -4.06
C TYR A 32 3.51 -14.69 -3.17
N SER A 33 4.53 -14.09 -3.78
CA SER A 33 5.55 -13.32 -3.07
C SER A 33 5.42 -11.83 -3.40
N MET A 34 5.33 -10.99 -2.37
CA MET A 34 5.61 -9.57 -2.51
C MET A 34 7.13 -9.38 -2.61
N ASN A 35 7.58 -8.54 -3.54
CA ASN A 35 9.01 -8.19 -3.61
C ASN A 35 9.33 -7.22 -2.48
N GLU A 36 9.92 -7.73 -1.42
CA GLU A 36 10.48 -6.91 -0.35
C GLU A 36 11.83 -6.33 -0.81
N LEU A 37 11.80 -5.08 -1.28
CA LEU A 37 12.99 -4.36 -1.74
C LEU A 37 13.78 -3.76 -0.57
N ASN A 38 13.08 -3.45 0.52
CA ASN A 38 13.66 -2.95 1.76
C ASN A 38 13.41 -3.97 2.85
N SER A 39 14.42 -4.79 3.19
CA SER A 39 14.29 -5.73 4.31
C SER A 39 13.96 -4.98 5.59
N VAL A 40 12.80 -5.30 6.18
CA VAL A 40 12.27 -4.65 7.37
C VAL A 40 11.68 -5.70 8.31
N GLN A 41 11.74 -5.43 9.61
CA GLN A 41 11.06 -6.30 10.58
C GLN A 41 9.57 -5.94 10.63
N TRP A 42 8.75 -6.91 10.28
CA TRP A 42 7.30 -6.83 10.45
C TRP A 42 6.98 -7.11 11.92
N HIS A 43 6.81 -6.06 12.71
CA HIS A 43 6.37 -6.15 14.09
C HIS A 43 5.03 -5.44 14.24
N CYS A 44 4.01 -6.20 14.62
CA CYS A 44 2.76 -5.63 15.09
C CYS A 44 2.41 -6.28 16.44
N SER A 45 2.13 -5.45 17.43
CA SER A 45 1.60 -5.91 18.72
C SER A 45 0.12 -5.55 18.79
N GLY A 46 -0.76 -6.53 18.66
CA GLY A 46 -2.21 -6.31 18.66
C GLY A 46 -2.79 -6.13 17.26
N THR A 47 -3.62 -5.10 17.07
CA THR A 47 -4.33 -4.85 15.81
C THR A 47 -3.49 -3.92 14.91
N PRO A 48 -3.01 -4.39 13.74
CA PRO A 48 -2.28 -3.57 12.78
C PRO A 48 -3.00 -2.28 12.42
N LYS A 49 -2.31 -1.16 12.61
CA LYS A 49 -2.75 0.15 12.16
C LYS A 49 -2.15 0.48 10.80
N VAL A 50 -3.00 0.60 9.79
CA VAL A 50 -2.60 0.77 8.40
C VAL A 50 -3.09 2.09 7.84
N LEU A 51 -2.19 2.86 7.21
CA LEU A 51 -2.55 4.06 6.44
C LEU A 51 -2.63 3.72 4.95
N LEU A 52 -3.76 4.09 4.33
CA LEU A 52 -3.95 4.07 2.87
C LEU A 52 -4.24 5.51 2.39
N PRO A 53 -3.23 6.25 1.89
CA PRO A 53 -3.44 7.58 1.34
C PRO A 53 -4.09 7.49 -0.06
N LEU A 54 -5.05 8.36 -0.32
CA LEU A 54 -5.75 8.47 -1.60
C LEU A 54 -5.55 9.86 -2.20
N GLY A 55 -5.47 9.92 -3.52
CA GLY A 55 -5.47 11.15 -4.30
C GLY A 55 -6.31 11.00 -5.57
N ASN A 56 -6.67 12.11 -6.19
CA ASN A 56 -7.46 12.12 -7.41
C ASN A 56 -6.75 11.36 -8.54
N GLY A 57 -7.43 10.39 -9.13
CA GLY A 57 -6.88 9.55 -10.20
C GLY A 57 -6.13 8.30 -9.73
N ILE A 58 -6.28 7.88 -8.47
CA ILE A 58 -5.82 6.56 -8.02
C ILE A 58 -6.56 5.43 -8.75
N GLU A 59 -6.00 4.22 -8.71
CA GLU A 59 -6.64 3.01 -9.21
C GLU A 59 -7.63 2.48 -8.16
N GLU A 60 -8.93 2.54 -8.46
CA GLU A 60 -9.97 2.22 -7.49
C GLU A 60 -9.96 0.76 -7.04
N MET A 61 -9.61 -0.19 -7.92
CA MET A 61 -9.64 -1.61 -7.57
C MET A 61 -8.53 -1.96 -6.58
N GLU A 62 -7.32 -1.43 -6.76
CA GLU A 62 -6.20 -1.54 -5.84
C GLU A 62 -6.60 -0.98 -4.47
N ALA A 63 -7.11 0.26 -4.43
CA ALA A 63 -7.52 0.90 -3.19
C ALA A 63 -8.60 0.10 -2.46
N ILE A 64 -9.72 -0.21 -3.13
CA ILE A 64 -10.86 -0.89 -2.50
C ILE A 64 -10.52 -2.32 -2.07
N ILE A 65 -9.77 -3.08 -2.90
CA ILE A 65 -9.37 -4.44 -2.54
C ILE A 65 -8.44 -4.42 -1.32
N ILE A 66 -7.52 -3.44 -1.23
CA ILE A 66 -6.64 -3.30 -0.06
C ILE A 66 -7.45 -3.01 1.20
N VAL A 67 -8.35 -2.01 1.14
CA VAL A 67 -9.22 -1.67 2.29
C VAL A 67 -10.07 -2.85 2.73
N ASP A 68 -10.79 -3.48 1.80
CA ASP A 68 -11.74 -4.56 2.12
C ASP A 68 -11.03 -5.75 2.75
N ALA A 69 -9.93 -6.24 2.17
CA ALA A 69 -9.23 -7.41 2.71
C ALA A 69 -8.57 -7.13 4.07
N LEU A 70 -7.95 -5.96 4.25
CA LEU A 70 -7.33 -5.59 5.53
C LEU A 70 -8.37 -5.40 6.64
N ARG A 71 -9.51 -4.75 6.34
CA ARG A 71 -10.61 -4.60 7.30
C ARG A 71 -11.25 -5.95 7.63
N ARG A 72 -11.40 -6.87 6.66
CA ARG A 72 -11.83 -8.26 6.93
C ARG A 72 -10.85 -9.04 7.81
N ALA A 73 -9.55 -8.72 7.73
CA ALA A 73 -8.54 -9.27 8.62
C ALA A 73 -8.53 -8.62 10.02
N ASN A 74 -9.43 -7.67 10.27
CA ASN A 74 -9.55 -6.83 11.47
C ASN A 74 -8.43 -5.81 11.66
N ALA A 75 -7.76 -5.36 10.59
CA ALA A 75 -6.82 -4.24 10.69
C ALA A 75 -7.55 -2.90 10.92
N ASP A 76 -6.93 -2.01 11.69
CA ASP A 76 -7.35 -0.61 11.82
C ASP A 76 -6.86 0.17 10.59
N VAL A 77 -7.66 0.16 9.52
CA VAL A 77 -7.34 0.82 8.24
C VAL A 77 -7.88 2.23 8.23
N VAL A 78 -6.96 3.20 8.22
CA VAL A 78 -7.22 4.62 8.03
C VAL A 78 -7.06 4.97 6.56
N VAL A 79 -8.16 5.24 5.88
CA VAL A 79 -8.19 5.77 4.51
C VAL A 79 -8.13 7.29 4.59
N ALA A 80 -7.07 7.89 4.04
CA ALA A 80 -6.82 9.32 4.20
C ALA A 80 -6.74 10.04 2.84
N SER A 81 -7.49 11.13 2.67
CA SER A 81 -7.45 11.94 1.45
C SER A 81 -6.28 12.94 1.49
N ALA A 82 -5.49 12.98 0.43
CA ALA A 82 -4.45 13.98 0.20
C ALA A 82 -4.96 15.21 -0.58
N GLU A 83 -6.27 15.30 -0.82
CA GLU A 83 -6.94 16.40 -1.53
C GLU A 83 -7.50 17.44 -0.55
N ASP A 84 -8.15 18.51 -1.04
CA ASP A 84 -8.78 19.56 -0.22
C ASP A 84 -10.06 19.11 0.53
N GLY A 85 -10.41 17.83 0.44
CA GLY A 85 -11.55 17.24 1.14
C GLY A 85 -11.49 15.72 1.13
N VAL A 86 -12.40 15.09 1.88
CA VAL A 86 -12.42 13.63 2.03
C VAL A 86 -12.91 12.88 0.78
N VAL A 87 -13.46 13.57 -0.22
CA VAL A 87 -13.95 12.94 -1.45
C VAL A 87 -12.84 12.91 -2.51
N VAL A 88 -12.47 11.70 -2.92
CA VAL A 88 -11.50 11.45 -3.99
C VAL A 88 -12.22 10.89 -5.21
N THR A 89 -11.88 11.39 -6.39
CA THR A 89 -12.35 10.84 -7.67
C THR A 89 -11.25 9.95 -8.25
N ALA A 90 -11.50 8.64 -8.28
CA ALA A 90 -10.58 7.66 -8.84
C ALA A 90 -10.47 7.75 -10.37
N ARG A 91 -9.51 7.02 -10.94
CA ARG A 91 -9.11 7.10 -12.36
C ARG A 91 -10.29 6.95 -13.33
N HIS A 92 -11.24 6.07 -13.05
CA HIS A 92 -12.40 5.86 -13.92
C HIS A 92 -13.68 6.54 -13.42
N GLY A 93 -13.56 7.55 -12.56
CA GLY A 93 -14.68 8.39 -12.13
C GLY A 93 -15.43 7.90 -10.89
N THR A 94 -15.04 6.76 -10.31
CA THR A 94 -15.57 6.29 -9.03
C THR A 94 -15.25 7.30 -7.93
N ARG A 95 -16.26 7.77 -7.19
CA ARG A 95 -16.05 8.65 -6.04
C ARG A 95 -15.90 7.81 -4.77
N ILE A 96 -14.81 8.02 -4.06
CA ILE A 96 -14.48 7.35 -2.80
C ILE A 96 -14.48 8.42 -1.71
N VAL A 97 -15.15 8.14 -0.59
CA VAL A 97 -15.10 8.98 0.60
C VAL A 97 -14.07 8.37 1.54
N ALA A 98 -12.95 9.07 1.74
CA ALA A 98 -11.94 8.71 2.72
C ALA A 98 -12.50 8.89 4.15
N ASP A 99 -11.89 8.18 5.12
CA ASP A 99 -12.31 8.30 6.52
C ASP A 99 -11.94 9.67 7.09
N VAL A 100 -10.78 10.21 6.66
CA VAL A 100 -10.17 11.44 7.17
C VAL A 100 -9.34 12.15 6.11
N MET A 101 -8.90 13.36 6.43
CA MET A 101 -7.86 14.07 5.71
C MET A 101 -6.46 13.54 6.09
N LEU A 102 -5.46 13.71 5.21
CA LEU A 102 -4.11 13.19 5.43
C LEU A 102 -3.39 13.86 6.60
N ASP A 103 -3.66 15.14 6.87
CA ASP A 103 -3.15 15.89 8.04
C ASP A 103 -3.70 15.31 9.35
N GLU A 104 -5.00 15.07 9.43
CA GLU A 104 -5.61 14.38 10.55
C GLU A 104 -5.07 12.95 10.73
N ALA A 105 -4.75 12.25 9.64
CA ALA A 105 -4.12 10.94 9.70
C ALA A 105 -2.67 11.02 10.21
N ALA A 106 -1.92 12.07 9.84
CA ALA A 106 -0.55 12.28 10.29
C ALA A 106 -0.45 12.43 11.82
N ASP A 107 -1.45 13.06 12.45
CA ASP A 107 -1.56 13.19 13.91
C ASP A 107 -1.82 11.85 14.62
N ARG A 108 -2.28 10.84 13.88
CA ARG A 108 -2.55 9.48 14.38
C ARG A 108 -1.33 8.57 14.28
N ALA A 109 -0.19 9.06 13.79
CA ALA A 109 1.05 8.31 13.74
C ALA A 109 1.49 7.83 15.14
N PRO A 110 2.26 6.73 15.24
CA PRO A 110 2.86 6.01 14.13
C PRO A 110 1.97 4.89 13.59
N PHE A 111 2.14 4.56 12.32
CA PHE A 111 1.47 3.42 11.67
C PHE A 111 2.38 2.17 11.71
N ASP A 112 1.76 1.00 11.64
CA ASP A 112 2.45 -0.28 11.47
C ASP A 112 2.73 -0.56 9.99
N LEU A 113 1.93 0.02 9.10
CA LEU A 113 2.10 -0.06 7.66
C LEU A 113 1.54 1.19 6.98
N ILE A 114 2.30 1.74 6.02
CA ILE A 114 1.77 2.68 5.01
C ILE A 114 1.79 1.97 3.66
N ILE A 115 0.65 1.83 3.00
CA ILE A 115 0.55 1.21 1.67
C ILE A 115 -0.05 2.20 0.69
N VAL A 116 0.64 2.48 -0.42
CA VAL A 116 0.22 3.50 -1.40
C VAL A 116 -0.36 2.83 -2.66
N PRO A 117 -1.65 3.04 -2.98
CA PRO A 117 -2.25 2.53 -4.21
C PRO A 117 -1.72 3.30 -5.43
N GLY A 118 -1.71 2.64 -6.58
CA GLY A 118 -1.29 3.21 -7.85
C GLY A 118 -2.38 4.02 -8.55
N GLY A 119 -2.35 4.00 -9.88
CA GLY A 119 -3.23 4.78 -10.75
C GLY A 119 -2.64 6.13 -11.13
N MET A 120 -2.98 6.60 -12.33
CA MET A 120 -2.56 7.91 -12.83
C MET A 120 -3.80 8.74 -13.18
N PRO A 121 -3.84 10.03 -12.82
CA PRO A 121 -2.73 10.82 -12.25
C PRO A 121 -2.45 10.65 -10.74
N GLY A 122 -3.22 9.86 -9.99
CA GLY A 122 -3.19 9.82 -8.53
C GLY A 122 -1.83 9.54 -7.91
N ALA A 123 -1.05 8.60 -8.45
CA ALA A 123 0.29 8.30 -7.97
C ALA A 123 1.25 9.51 -8.11
N LYS A 124 1.08 10.35 -9.14
CA LYS A 124 1.85 11.59 -9.28
C LYS A 124 1.43 12.65 -8.25
N THR A 125 0.13 12.77 -8.00
CA THR A 125 -0.40 13.66 -6.96
C THR A 125 0.16 13.27 -5.59
N LEU A 126 0.09 11.99 -5.23
CA LEU A 126 0.64 11.45 -3.99
C LEU A 126 2.17 11.61 -3.90
N GLY A 127 2.88 11.41 -5.02
CA GLY A 127 4.32 11.63 -5.10
C GLY A 127 4.74 13.09 -4.93
N GLY A 128 3.86 14.04 -5.25
CA GLY A 128 4.05 15.48 -5.00
C GLY A 128 3.59 15.94 -3.62
N CYS A 129 2.94 15.08 -2.83
CA CYS A 129 2.42 15.43 -1.50
C CYS A 129 3.55 15.36 -0.46
N GLU A 130 4.10 16.53 -0.08
CA GLU A 130 5.21 16.62 0.86
C GLU A 130 4.94 15.93 2.20
N GLN A 131 3.70 16.03 2.69
CA GLN A 131 3.30 15.43 3.96
C GLN A 131 3.31 13.90 3.90
N LEU A 132 2.80 13.30 2.83
CA LEU A 132 2.87 11.84 2.64
C LEU A 132 4.32 11.38 2.53
N VAL A 133 5.13 12.09 1.74
CA VAL A 133 6.57 11.77 1.58
C VAL A 133 7.29 11.84 2.93
N ALA A 134 6.98 12.83 3.76
CA ALA A 134 7.54 12.95 5.11
C ALA A 134 7.12 11.78 6.01
N LEU A 135 5.87 11.33 5.96
CA LEU A 135 5.40 10.15 6.69
C LEU A 135 6.13 8.88 6.24
N LEU A 136 6.29 8.67 4.92
CA LEU A 136 7.00 7.52 4.38
C LEU A 136 8.48 7.50 4.79
N LYS A 137 9.16 8.65 4.76
CA LYS A 137 10.55 8.77 5.23
C LYS A 137 10.68 8.46 6.72
N LYS A 138 9.78 8.98 7.56
CA LYS A 138 9.71 8.62 8.99
C LYS A 138 9.49 7.12 9.18
N GLN A 139 8.66 6.50 8.35
CA GLN A 139 8.41 5.06 8.39
C GLN A 139 9.69 4.25 8.09
N ALA A 140 10.42 4.66 7.05
CA ALA A 140 11.69 4.07 6.65
C ALA A 140 12.78 4.23 7.73
N GLU A 141 12.94 5.42 8.29
CA GLU A 141 13.89 5.73 9.37
C GLU A 141 13.62 4.90 10.63
N ALA A 142 12.33 4.67 10.94
CA ALA A 142 11.90 3.86 12.07
C ALA A 142 11.99 2.34 11.81
N ASN A 143 12.51 1.89 10.66
CA ASN A 143 12.49 0.49 10.22
C ASN A 143 11.10 -0.14 10.33
N ARG A 144 10.07 0.58 9.88
CA ARG A 144 8.68 0.10 9.85
C ARG A 144 8.23 -0.15 8.42
N PRO A 145 7.32 -1.13 8.21
CA PRO A 145 6.81 -1.45 6.88
C PRO A 145 6.17 -0.26 6.15
N TYR A 146 6.54 -0.11 4.88
CA TYR A 146 5.82 0.71 3.91
C TYR A 146 5.91 0.05 2.54
N GLY A 147 4.97 0.37 1.66
CA GLY A 147 4.96 -0.18 0.31
C GLY A 147 4.10 0.63 -0.65
N ALA A 148 4.14 0.22 -1.92
CA ALA A 148 3.30 0.76 -2.96
C ALA A 148 2.93 -0.35 -3.95
N ILE A 149 1.82 -0.14 -4.66
CA ILE A 149 1.38 -1.02 -5.75
C ILE A 149 1.23 -0.21 -7.05
N GLY A 150 1.46 -0.88 -8.17
CA GLY A 150 1.28 -0.30 -9.51
C GLY A 150 2.16 0.93 -9.74
N ALA A 151 1.54 1.99 -10.27
CA ALA A 151 2.22 3.23 -10.63
C ALA A 151 2.85 3.96 -9.42
N ALA A 152 2.36 3.73 -8.20
CA ALA A 152 2.89 4.40 -7.01
C ALA A 152 4.32 3.97 -6.67
N THR A 153 4.76 2.78 -7.05
CA THR A 153 6.15 2.36 -6.83
C THR A 153 7.14 3.30 -7.54
N ALA A 154 6.89 3.60 -8.82
CA ALA A 154 7.76 4.45 -9.65
C ALA A 154 7.53 5.95 -9.44
N HIS A 155 6.33 6.36 -8.97
CA HIS A 155 5.97 7.77 -8.84
C HIS A 155 5.97 8.29 -7.39
N VAL A 156 5.95 7.42 -6.39
CA VAL A 156 5.95 7.80 -4.96
C VAL A 156 7.18 7.26 -4.24
N LEU A 157 7.60 6.01 -4.45
CA LEU A 157 8.74 5.47 -3.69
C LEU A 157 10.09 5.78 -4.35
N GLU A 158 10.22 5.46 -5.64
CA GLU A 158 11.47 5.62 -6.39
C GLU A 158 12.02 7.07 -6.38
N PRO A 159 11.23 8.12 -6.69
CA PRO A 159 11.76 9.49 -6.79
C PRO A 159 12.23 10.05 -5.44
N HIS A 160 11.76 9.46 -4.34
CA HIS A 160 12.04 9.91 -2.98
C HIS A 160 13.12 9.07 -2.28
N GLY A 161 13.80 8.18 -3.01
CA GLY A 161 14.86 7.33 -2.48
C GLY A 161 14.37 6.28 -1.48
N LEU A 162 13.07 5.95 -1.53
CA LEU A 162 12.43 5.00 -0.61
C LEU A 162 12.56 3.55 -1.10
N LEU A 163 13.30 3.29 -2.18
CA LEU A 163 13.63 1.95 -2.65
C LEU A 163 15.15 1.76 -2.52
N LYS A 164 15.57 0.77 -1.72
CA LYS A 164 16.95 0.27 -1.77
C LYS A 164 17.10 -0.45 -3.09
N VAL A 165 17.74 0.20 -4.05
CA VAL A 165 18.18 -0.45 -5.29
C VAL A 165 19.04 -1.63 -4.87
N ARG A 166 18.56 -2.85 -5.13
CA ARG A 166 19.43 -4.02 -5.13
C ARG A 166 20.49 -3.68 -6.17
N ALA A 167 21.75 -3.53 -5.76
CA ALA A 167 22.84 -3.24 -6.70
C ALA A 167 22.73 -4.23 -7.86
N GLU A 168 22.19 -3.77 -9.00
CA GLU A 168 22.13 -4.57 -10.19
C GLU A 168 23.57 -4.70 -10.66
N LEU A 169 24.03 -5.95 -10.79
CA LEU A 169 25.17 -6.25 -11.62
C LEU A 169 25.01 -5.50 -12.94
N PRO A 170 26.06 -4.87 -13.47
CA PRO A 170 25.94 -4.02 -14.64
C PRO A 170 25.40 -4.84 -15.82
N GLY A 171 24.19 -4.53 -16.31
CA GLY A 171 23.81 -4.89 -17.69
C GLY A 171 22.39 -5.36 -18.03
N THR A 172 21.34 -5.19 -17.24
CA THR A 172 19.98 -5.57 -17.73
C THR A 172 18.87 -4.63 -17.30
N TYR A 173 18.59 -3.62 -18.14
CA TYR A 173 17.26 -3.02 -18.16
C TYR A 173 16.27 -4.07 -18.67
N SER A 174 15.34 -4.52 -17.82
CA SER A 174 14.15 -5.25 -18.27
C SER A 174 12.89 -4.76 -17.55
N ASN A 175 12.01 -4.19 -18.37
CA ASN A 175 10.66 -3.71 -18.11
C ASN A 175 9.86 -4.60 -17.11
N PRO A 176 9.44 -4.10 -15.93
CA PRO A 176 8.66 -4.90 -15.00
C PRO A 176 7.16 -4.77 -15.31
N LEU A 177 6.72 -5.48 -16.35
CA LEU A 177 5.35 -5.95 -16.43
C LEU A 177 5.34 -7.45 -16.13
N THR A 178 4.40 -7.84 -15.28
CA THR A 178 3.92 -9.19 -14.93
C THR A 178 4.51 -9.86 -13.68
N ALA A 179 3.61 -10.13 -12.74
CA ALA A 179 3.76 -11.13 -11.70
C ALA A 179 4.03 -12.50 -12.34
N ARG A 180 5.00 -13.23 -11.81
CA ARG A 180 5.24 -14.63 -12.18
C ARG A 180 4.84 -15.53 -11.00
N ARG A 181 3.99 -16.53 -11.27
CA ARG A 181 3.83 -17.69 -10.40
C ARG A 181 5.10 -18.54 -10.46
N ARG A 182 5.53 -19.09 -9.32
CA ARG A 182 6.51 -20.19 -9.29
C ARG A 182 5.84 -21.50 -9.66
#